data_AF-A0A960ZP30-F1
#
_entry.id   AF-A0A960ZP30-F1
#
_cell.length_a   1.000
_cell.length_b   1.000
_cell.length_c   1.000
_cell.angle_alpha   90.00
_cell.angle_beta   90.00
_cell.angle_gamma   90.00
#
_symmetry.space_group_name_H-M   'P 1'
#
loop_
_entity.id
_entity.type
_entity.pdbx_description
1 polymer ?
#
loop_
_entity_poly.entity_id
_entity_poly.type
_entity_poly.pdbx_seq_one_letter_code
_entity_poly.pdbx_strand_id
1 'polypeptide(L)'
;MTRAPIFAALLGFAALLPAVTATAQLVVLPAPRLLTTMPMGGKVGSSVEVTITGENLEEVTALLFSTPKITAKPVTGADGKP
;
A
#
# COMPACT_ATOMS: atom_id res chain seq x y z
N MET A 1 25.97 35.30 48.59
CA MET A 1 25.57 33.89 48.44
C MET A 1 24.29 33.80 47.61
N THR A 2 24.36 33.79 46.27
CA THR A 2 23.16 33.74 45.41
C THR A 2 23.45 33.12 44.02
N ARG A 3 24.32 32.09 43.95
CA ARG A 3 24.65 31.38 42.69
C ARG A 3 23.88 30.07 42.47
N ALA A 4 23.12 29.61 43.47
CA ALA A 4 22.40 28.35 43.42
C ALA A 4 21.18 28.29 42.46
N PRO A 5 20.35 29.34 42.28
CA PRO A 5 19.10 29.19 41.52
C PRO A 5 19.34 29.18 40.00
N ILE A 6 20.40 29.83 39.51
CA ILE A 6 20.73 29.91 38.08
C ILE A 6 21.26 28.56 37.57
N PHE A 7 22.07 27.87 38.37
CA PHE A 7 22.57 26.54 38.03
C PHE A 7 21.47 25.48 37.99
N ALA A 8 20.51 25.53 38.92
CA ALA A 8 19.36 24.62 38.91
C ALA A 8 18.43 24.87 37.72
N ALA A 9 18.20 26.14 37.34
CA ALA A 9 17.40 26.49 36.17
C ALA A 9 18.06 26.07 34.84
N LEU A 10 19.39 26.22 34.71
CA LEU A 10 20.15 25.75 33.54
C LEU A 10 20.16 24.21 33.44
N LEU A 11 20.25 23.51 34.56
CA LEU A 11 20.20 22.04 34.59
C LEU A 11 18.80 21.51 34.21
N GLY A 12 17.75 22.18 34.68
CA GLY A 12 16.37 21.90 34.29
C GLY A 12 16.13 22.15 32.80
N PHE A 13 16.63 23.27 32.27
CA PHE A 13 16.52 23.58 30.83
C PHE A 13 17.29 22.57 29.97
N ALA A 14 18.51 22.18 30.36
CA ALA A 14 19.31 21.16 29.68
C ALA A 14 18.65 19.77 29.63
N ALA A 15 17.87 19.41 30.66
CA ALA A 15 17.16 18.13 30.74
C ALA A 15 15.94 18.04 29.78
N LEU A 16 15.47 19.17 29.25
CA LEU A 16 14.36 19.22 28.29
C LEU A 16 14.81 19.09 26.82
N LEU A 17 16.12 19.14 26.52
CA LEU A 17 16.62 19.12 25.14
C LEU A 17 16.60 17.78 24.37
N PRO A 18 16.56 16.57 24.96
CA PRO A 18 16.63 15.35 24.14
C PRO A 18 15.28 14.86 23.58
N ALA A 19 14.20 15.65 23.65
CA ALA A 19 12.86 15.25 23.17
C ALA A 19 12.64 15.38 21.64
N VAL A 20 13.72 15.53 20.85
CA VAL A 20 13.69 15.78 19.41
C VAL A 20 14.56 14.67 18.79
N THR A 21 14.05 13.59 18.20
CA THR A 21 13.06 13.46 17.13
C THR A 21 12.47 12.04 17.11
N ALA A 22 11.16 11.89 17.27
CA ALA A 22 10.49 10.67 16.82
C ALA A 22 10.24 10.80 15.31
N THR A 23 11.21 10.41 14.49
CA THR A 23 10.99 10.32 13.04
C THR A 23 10.09 9.11 12.79
N ALA A 24 8.82 9.34 12.48
CA ALA A 24 7.98 8.28 11.95
C ALA A 24 8.56 7.85 10.61
N GLN A 25 9.10 6.63 10.54
CA GLN A 25 9.59 6.06 9.29
C GLN A 25 8.38 5.62 8.48
N LEU A 26 8.09 6.35 7.40
CA LEU A 26 7.07 5.95 6.45
C LEU A 26 7.61 4.77 5.63
N VAL A 27 7.05 3.59 5.82
CA VAL A 27 7.25 2.46 4.91
C VAL A 27 6.09 2.48 3.92
N VAL A 28 6.36 2.83 2.66
CA VAL A 28 5.37 2.66 1.57
C VAL A 28 5.61 1.30 0.96
N LEU A 29 4.62 0.40 1.05
CA LEU A 29 4.63 -0.82 0.26
C LEU A 29 4.50 -0.45 -1.22
N PRO A 30 5.24 -1.11 -2.13
CA PRO A 30 5.10 -0.89 -3.55
C PRO A 30 3.64 -1.01 -4.01
N ALA A 31 3.19 -0.07 -4.84
CA ALA A 31 1.84 -0.12 -5.38
C ALA A 31 1.65 -1.35 -6.30
N PRO A 32 0.43 -1.92 -6.37
CA PRO A 32 0.13 -3.00 -7.30
C PRO A 32 0.31 -2.56 -8.75
N ARG A 33 0.91 -3.41 -9.58
CA ARG A 33 1.15 -3.13 -11.00
C ARG A 33 0.71 -4.31 -11.86
N LEU A 34 -0.07 -4.01 -12.89
CA LEU A 34 -0.38 -4.95 -13.96
C LEU A 34 0.73 -4.90 -15.00
N LEU A 35 1.28 -6.06 -15.35
CA LEU A 35 2.36 -6.18 -16.34
C LEU A 35 1.88 -6.77 -17.66
N THR A 36 1.16 -7.90 -17.61
CA THR A 36 0.63 -8.53 -18.83
C THR A 36 -0.80 -9.00 -18.64
N THR A 37 -1.54 -9.05 -19.75
CA THR A 37 -2.88 -9.62 -19.84
C THR A 37 -2.94 -10.51 -21.07
N MET A 38 -3.35 -11.76 -20.95
CA MET A 38 -3.42 -12.66 -22.09
C MET A 38 -4.69 -13.50 -22.04
N PRO A 39 -5.51 -13.53 -23.10
CA PRO A 39 -5.39 -12.76 -24.35
C PRO A 39 -5.69 -11.27 -24.14
N MET A 40 -5.12 -10.42 -25.00
CA MET A 40 -5.32 -8.96 -24.98
C MET A 40 -6.71 -8.50 -25.44
N GLY A 41 -7.60 -9.43 -25.81
CA GLY A 41 -8.92 -9.10 -26.33
C GLY A 41 -9.81 -10.31 -26.48
N GLY A 42 -11.10 -10.04 -26.67
CA GLY A 42 -12.13 -11.05 -26.85
C GLY A 42 -13.23 -10.56 -27.79
N LYS A 43 -14.08 -11.49 -28.23
CA LYS A 43 -15.22 -11.15 -29.08
C LYS A 43 -16.32 -10.48 -28.23
N VAL A 44 -16.94 -9.43 -28.75
CA VAL A 44 -18.09 -8.77 -28.08
C VAL A 44 -19.21 -9.80 -27.83
N GLY A 45 -19.76 -9.78 -26.62
CA GLY A 45 -20.81 -10.71 -26.19
C GLY A 45 -20.31 -12.12 -25.84
N SER A 46 -19.00 -12.33 -25.74
CA SER A 46 -18.41 -13.59 -25.28
C SER A 46 -17.70 -13.43 -23.94
N SER A 47 -17.50 -14.54 -23.24
CA SER A 47 -16.64 -14.63 -22.06
C SER A 47 -15.32 -15.29 -22.47
N VAL A 48 -14.20 -14.74 -22.00
CA VAL A 48 -12.86 -15.25 -22.26
C VAL A 48 -12.11 -15.29 -20.94
N GLU A 49 -11.43 -16.40 -20.69
CA GLU A 49 -10.52 -16.50 -19.56
C GLU A 49 -9.24 -15.71 -19.87
N VAL A 50 -8.90 -14.77 -18.99
CA VAL A 50 -7.74 -13.89 -19.16
C VAL A 50 -6.79 -14.11 -18.00
N THR A 51 -5.56 -14.50 -18.33
CA THR A 51 -4.45 -14.54 -17.38
C THR A 51 -3.84 -13.16 -17.24
N ILE A 52 -3.65 -12.72 -16.00
CA ILE A 52 -3.05 -11.44 -15.67
C ILE A 52 -1.78 -11.70 -14.86
N THR A 53 -0.68 -11.05 -15.23
CA THR A 53 0.55 -11.07 -14.43
C THR A 53 0.87 -9.66 -13.94
N GLY A 54 1.53 -9.58 -12.79
CA GLY A 54 1.82 -8.31 -12.14
C GLY A 54 2.72 -8.44 -10.93
N GLU A 55 2.94 -7.31 -10.27
CA GLU A 55 3.70 -7.17 -9.03
C GLU A 55 2.78 -6.67 -7.92
N ASN A 56 3.00 -7.15 -6.69
CA ASN A 56 2.27 -6.76 -5.49
C ASN A 56 0.74 -6.96 -5.63
N LEU A 57 0.34 -8.02 -6.32
CA LEU A 57 -1.06 -8.41 -6.51
C LEU A 57 -1.50 -9.34 -5.37
N GLU A 58 -1.85 -8.74 -4.24
CA GLU A 58 -2.31 -9.43 -3.03
C GLU A 58 -3.81 -9.15 -2.83
N GLU A 59 -4.55 -10.16 -2.34
CA GLU A 59 -5.97 -10.03 -1.98
C GLU A 59 -6.85 -9.39 -3.07
N VAL A 60 -6.58 -9.70 -4.35
CA VAL A 60 -7.32 -9.13 -5.49
C VAL A 60 -8.78 -9.60 -5.47
N THR A 61 -9.72 -8.64 -5.40
CA THR A 61 -11.16 -8.94 -5.33
C THR A 61 -11.91 -8.69 -6.63
N ALA A 62 -11.47 -7.71 -7.43
CA ALA A 62 -12.14 -7.33 -8.66
C ALA A 62 -11.19 -6.60 -9.63
N LEU A 63 -11.57 -6.60 -10.92
CA LEU A 63 -11.00 -5.71 -11.93
C LEU A 63 -11.97 -4.58 -12.22
N LEU A 64 -11.47 -3.34 -12.17
CA LEU A 64 -12.25 -2.16 -12.51
C LEU A 64 -12.02 -1.78 -13.98
N PHE A 65 -13.11 -1.57 -14.70
CA PHE A 65 -13.09 -1.08 -16.07
C PHE A 65 -13.62 0.34 -16.12
N SER A 66 -13.06 1.17 -17.01
CA SER A 66 -13.53 2.55 -17.24
C SER A 66 -14.94 2.63 -17.87
N THR A 67 -15.53 1.48 -18.19
CA THR A 67 -16.85 1.35 -18.81
C THR A 67 -17.62 0.21 -18.12
N PRO A 68 -18.93 0.38 -17.89
CA PRO A 68 -19.77 -0.66 -17.29
C PRO A 68 -20.09 -1.81 -18.26
N LYS A 69 -19.71 -1.71 -19.55
CA LYS A 69 -19.99 -2.72 -20.58
C LYS A 69 -19.09 -3.96 -20.47
N ILE A 70 -18.03 -3.89 -19.68
CA ILE A 70 -17.08 -4.98 -19.46
C ILE A 70 -17.16 -5.37 -17.99
N THR A 71 -17.24 -6.68 -17.73
CA THR A 71 -17.25 -7.24 -16.38
C THR A 71 -16.27 -8.39 -16.30
N ALA A 72 -15.71 -8.63 -15.11
CA ALA A 72 -14.83 -9.75 -14.86
C ALA A 72 -15.16 -10.36 -13.49
N LYS A 73 -14.91 -11.66 -13.37
CA LYS A 73 -14.95 -12.39 -12.11
C LYS A 73 -13.66 -13.19 -11.99
N PRO A 74 -13.10 -13.35 -10.78
CA PRO A 74 -11.99 -14.27 -10.56
C PRO A 74 -12.33 -15.65 -11.11
N VAL A 75 -11.37 -16.27 -11.79
CA VAL A 75 -11.50 -17.64 -12.25
C VAL A 75 -11.25 -18.53 -11.04
N THR A 76 -12.22 -19.36 -10.69
CA THR A 76 -12.04 -20.29 -9.58
C THR A 76 -11.00 -21.34 -9.96
N GLY A 77 -9.93 -21.47 -9.17
CA GLY A 77 -8.95 -22.53 -9.29
C GLY A 77 -9.57 -23.93 -9.09
N ALA A 78 -8.83 -24.98 -9.45
CA ALA A 78 -9.28 -26.36 -9.33
C ALA A 78 -9.66 -26.79 -7.89
N ASP A 79 -9.24 -26.01 -6.89
CA ASP A 79 -9.53 -26.17 -5.47
C ASP A 79 -10.77 -25.38 -5.01
N GLY A 80 -11.53 -24.75 -5.92
CA GLY A 80 -12.76 -24.03 -5.59
C GLY A 80 -12.53 -22.65 -4.97
N LYS A 81 -11.28 -22.15 -4.95
CA LYS A 81 -10.95 -20.80 -4.48
C LYS A 81 -10.79 -19.84 -5.66
N PRO A 82 -11.22 -18.58 -5.52
CA PRO A 82 -11.00 -17.55 -6.54
C PRO A 82 -9.51 -17.27 -6.76
#